data_AF-A0A553ANC9-F1
#
_entry.id   AF-A0A553ANC9-F1
#
_cell.length_a   1.000
_cell.length_b   1.000
_cell.length_c   1.000
_cell.angle_alpha   90.00
_cell.angle_beta   90.00
_cell.angle_gamma   90.00
#
_symmetry.space_group_name_H-M   'P 1'
#
loop_
_entity.id
_entity.type
_entity.pdbx_description
1 polymer ?
#
loop_
_entity_poly.entity_id
_entity_poly.type
_entity_poly.pdbx_seq_one_letter_code
_entity_poly.pdbx_strand_id
1 'polypeptide(L)'
;MPREIDELADLLAQWSGFRPAGHHPAALLEVRFGKTPPQRKTAGATDSAMEEKDEEDSEDTQDIGILNSFFIPDLERAMASVSAGETPAALRQYLTPLPPQDRCNLFSAQGRETIVDMLAPDRMNRGRWFADPRHAMSLMQQFAINAATTRLAGDGLFSVNGPPGTGKTTLLRDIVADNITRRARVLARLACPADALLPMKDDKIRRLVPELTGFEMVVASSNNAAVENISNDLPKRASVWDREPIEYLQPVAHKLAAEVTDDRCRALSDKDMPWGLIAAALGNSANRYRFSSRLSLCQSFIACKGVLLP
;
A
#
# COMPACT_ATOMS: atom_id res chain seq x y z
N MET A 1 16.35 31.46 23.95
CA MET A 1 16.40 31.17 22.51
C MET A 1 17.57 30.26 22.13
N PRO A 2 18.89 30.61 22.20
CA PRO A 2 19.94 29.70 21.71
C PRO A 2 20.05 28.40 22.52
N ARG A 3 20.16 28.50 23.86
CA ARG A 3 20.22 27.32 24.76
C ARG A 3 19.05 26.36 24.59
N GLU A 4 17.84 26.87 24.41
CA GLU A 4 16.64 26.04 24.22
C GLU A 4 16.67 25.30 22.87
N ILE A 5 17.31 25.89 21.84
CA ILE A 5 17.54 25.23 20.55
C ILE A 5 18.61 24.15 20.69
N ASP A 6 19.69 24.39 21.43
CA ASP A 6 20.74 23.40 21.70
C ASP A 6 20.21 22.24 22.53
N GLU A 7 19.43 22.52 23.60
CA GLU A 7 18.76 21.51 24.44
C GLU A 7 17.73 20.70 23.63
N LEU A 8 16.95 21.34 22.76
CA LEU A 8 16.03 20.66 21.86
C LEU A 8 16.77 19.81 20.81
N ALA A 9 17.89 20.29 20.28
CA ALA A 9 18.72 19.55 19.33
C ALA A 9 19.38 18.33 19.99
N ASP A 10 19.86 18.46 21.22
CA ASP A 10 20.38 17.35 22.02
C ASP A 10 19.29 16.32 22.35
N LEU A 11 18.08 16.78 22.71
CA LEU A 11 16.94 15.90 22.97
C LEU A 11 16.47 15.17 21.70
N LEU A 12 16.40 15.86 20.56
CA LEU A 12 16.11 15.25 19.25
C LEU A 12 17.20 14.27 18.81
N ALA A 13 18.46 14.58 19.07
CA ALA A 13 19.59 13.69 18.78
C ALA A 13 19.58 12.41 19.63
N GLN A 14 19.26 12.54 20.93
CA GLN A 14 19.07 11.40 21.83
C GLN A 14 17.87 10.56 21.40
N TRP A 15 16.73 11.19 21.11
CA TRP A 15 15.50 10.50 20.69
C TRP A 15 15.60 9.83 19.31
N SER A 16 16.36 10.40 18.38
CA SER A 16 16.56 9.83 17.03
C SER A 16 17.73 8.84 16.92
N GLY A 17 18.61 8.79 17.91
CA GLY A 17 19.89 8.07 17.81
C GLY A 17 20.85 8.64 16.76
N PHE A 18 20.57 9.84 16.21
CA PHE A 18 21.30 10.45 15.11
C PHE A 18 21.78 11.86 15.48
N ARG A 19 23.10 12.09 15.42
CA ARG A 19 23.69 13.43 15.44
C ARG A 19 24.22 13.79 14.05
N PRO A 20 23.82 14.93 13.46
CA PRO A 20 24.50 15.45 12.28
C PRO A 20 25.96 15.81 12.62
N ALA A 21 26.84 15.77 11.63
CA ALA A 21 28.24 16.16 11.81
C ALA A 21 28.31 17.62 12.29
N GLY A 22 29.12 17.88 13.32
CA GLY A 22 29.15 19.13 14.10
C GLY A 22 29.75 20.35 13.36
N HIS A 23 29.51 20.47 12.06
CA HIS A 23 29.95 21.57 11.20
C HIS A 23 28.76 22.31 10.58
N HIS A 24 27.54 21.78 10.74
CA HIS A 24 26.30 22.37 10.26
C HIS A 24 25.58 23.08 11.42
N PRO A 25 25.30 24.40 11.33
CA PRO A 25 24.54 25.11 12.35
C PRO A 25 23.10 24.59 12.41
N ALA A 26 22.57 24.39 13.62
CA ALA A 26 21.17 24.03 13.81
C ALA A 26 20.26 25.19 13.40
N ALA A 27 19.31 24.93 12.50
CA ALA A 27 18.34 25.92 12.01
C ALA A 27 16.92 25.52 12.44
N LEU A 28 16.26 26.40 13.20
CA LEU A 28 14.86 26.24 13.59
C LEU A 28 13.94 26.96 12.59
N LEU A 29 13.11 26.20 11.87
CA LEU A 29 12.11 26.75 10.95
C LEU A 29 10.73 26.76 11.62
N GLU A 30 10.28 27.93 12.09
CA GLU A 30 8.91 28.09 12.62
C GLU A 30 7.91 28.25 11.46
N VAL A 31 7.17 27.19 11.13
CA VAL A 31 6.11 27.24 10.10
C VAL A 31 4.76 27.55 10.73
N ARG A 32 4.31 28.81 10.62
CA ARG A 32 2.98 29.23 11.08
C ARG A 32 1.92 29.05 10.00
N PHE A 33 1.04 28.05 10.18
CA PHE A 33 -0.10 27.82 9.29
C PHE A 33 -1.23 28.81 9.57
N GLY A 34 -1.51 29.69 8.60
CA GLY A 34 -2.71 30.54 8.63
C GLY A 34 -3.99 29.73 8.43
N LYS A 35 -5.03 30.03 9.22
CA LYS A 35 -6.35 29.39 9.08
C LYS A 35 -7.11 30.00 7.90
N THR A 36 -7.20 29.29 6.77
CA THR A 36 -8.15 29.62 5.70
C THR A 36 -9.49 28.91 5.99
N PRO A 37 -10.63 29.61 6.10
CA PRO A 37 -11.93 28.98 6.33
C PRO A 37 -12.47 28.30 5.05
N PRO A 38 -13.25 27.22 5.15
CA PRO A 38 -13.80 26.54 3.99
C PRO A 38 -14.95 27.35 3.35
N GLN A 39 -14.87 27.60 2.04
CA GLN A 39 -16.01 28.15 1.30
C GLN A 39 -17.10 27.09 1.10
N ARG A 40 -18.28 27.38 1.64
CA ARG A 40 -19.52 26.62 1.44
C ARG A 40 -20.20 27.13 0.16
N LYS A 41 -20.49 26.25 -0.80
CA LYS A 41 -21.43 26.54 -1.90
C LYS A 41 -22.70 25.70 -1.72
N THR A 42 -23.84 26.36 -1.85
CA THR A 42 -25.18 25.78 -1.70
C THR A 42 -25.90 25.67 -3.03
N ALA A 43 -26.54 24.52 -3.23
CA ALA A 43 -27.78 24.24 -3.97
C ALA A 43 -28.08 24.97 -5.30
N GLY A 44 -28.39 24.14 -6.31
CA GLY A 44 -29.32 24.45 -7.39
C GLY A 44 -30.03 23.15 -7.78
N ALA A 45 -31.36 23.16 -7.94
CA ALA A 45 -32.17 21.97 -8.20
C ALA A 45 -33.27 22.25 -9.24
N THR A 46 -33.45 21.30 -10.15
CA THR A 46 -34.62 20.97 -11.00
C THR A 46 -34.28 19.59 -11.61
N ASP A 47 -35.02 18.50 -11.42
CA ASP A 47 -36.39 18.21 -11.91
C ASP A 47 -36.42 18.02 -13.44
N SER A 48 -36.99 16.98 -14.06
CA SER A 48 -37.57 15.68 -13.63
C SER A 48 -37.72 14.75 -14.86
N ALA A 49 -37.78 13.41 -14.71
CA ALA A 49 -38.40 12.46 -15.66
C ALA A 49 -38.49 11.04 -15.11
N MET A 50 -39.64 10.39 -15.37
CA MET A 50 -40.02 9.01 -15.07
C MET A 50 -39.48 8.01 -16.11
N GLU A 51 -39.56 6.68 -15.92
CA GLU A 51 -39.94 5.95 -14.69
C GLU A 51 -38.73 5.14 -14.13
N GLU A 52 -38.50 3.83 -14.26
CA GLU A 52 -39.22 2.65 -14.78
C GLU A 52 -38.89 1.44 -13.86
N LYS A 53 -39.70 0.36 -13.87
CA LYS A 53 -39.59 -0.77 -12.94
C LYS A 53 -39.88 -2.10 -13.66
N ASP A 54 -38.87 -2.96 -13.80
CA ASP A 54 -39.05 -4.38 -14.13
C ASP A 54 -38.62 -5.24 -12.95
N GLU A 55 -39.59 -5.95 -12.37
CA GLU A 55 -39.37 -7.03 -11.40
C GLU A 55 -39.41 -8.35 -12.19
N GLU A 56 -38.24 -8.93 -12.49
CA GLU A 56 -38.15 -10.33 -12.98
C GLU A 56 -37.71 -11.24 -11.84
N ASP A 57 -38.66 -12.06 -11.36
CA ASP A 57 -38.38 -13.22 -10.53
C ASP A 57 -37.40 -14.16 -11.25
N SER A 58 -36.26 -14.44 -10.62
CA SER A 58 -35.40 -15.57 -11.00
C SER A 58 -35.55 -16.65 -9.95
N GLU A 59 -36.31 -17.69 -10.31
CA GLU A 59 -36.70 -18.80 -9.44
C GLU A 59 -35.51 -19.54 -8.82
N ASP A 60 -35.73 -20.08 -7.63
CA ASP A 60 -34.71 -20.70 -6.78
C ASP A 60 -33.87 -21.77 -7.48
N THR A 61 -32.56 -21.49 -7.60
CA THR A 61 -31.52 -22.52 -7.78
C THR A 61 -30.40 -22.38 -6.74
N GLN A 62 -30.73 -21.92 -5.52
CA GLN A 62 -29.72 -21.71 -4.46
C GLN A 62 -29.23 -23.00 -3.75
N ASP A 63 -29.89 -24.14 -3.96
CA ASP A 63 -29.94 -25.20 -2.94
C ASP A 63 -28.97 -26.41 -3.11
N ILE A 64 -27.91 -26.27 -3.91
CA ILE A 64 -26.85 -27.31 -4.02
C ILE A 64 -25.44 -26.76 -3.72
N GLY A 65 -25.20 -25.46 -3.87
CA GLY A 65 -23.93 -24.82 -3.52
C GLY A 65 -23.71 -24.62 -2.02
N ILE A 66 -24.77 -24.57 -1.23
CA ILE A 66 -24.74 -24.27 0.22
C ILE A 66 -24.11 -25.41 1.04
N LEU A 67 -24.21 -26.66 0.57
CA LEU A 67 -23.77 -27.84 1.30
C LEU A 67 -22.25 -28.04 1.36
N ASN A 68 -21.48 -27.33 0.51
CA ASN A 68 -20.02 -27.34 0.52
C ASN A 68 -19.50 -25.92 0.76
N SER A 69 -19.56 -25.46 2.02
CA SER A 69 -18.98 -24.17 2.40
C SER A 69 -17.51 -24.11 2.02
N PHE A 70 -17.15 -23.10 1.23
CA PHE A 70 -15.79 -22.84 0.73
C PHE A 70 -14.73 -22.80 1.86
N PHE A 71 -15.15 -22.48 3.09
CA PHE A 71 -14.28 -22.39 4.25
C PHE A 71 -14.04 -23.74 4.96
N ILE A 72 -14.84 -24.79 4.72
CA ILE A 72 -14.69 -26.08 5.45
C ILE A 72 -13.28 -26.66 5.31
N PRO A 73 -12.68 -26.80 4.10
CA PRO A 73 -11.34 -27.35 3.97
C PRO A 73 -10.26 -26.49 4.67
N ASP A 74 -10.50 -25.18 4.80
CA ASP A 74 -9.58 -24.25 5.47
C ASP A 74 -9.70 -24.36 7.00
N LEU A 75 -10.92 -24.50 7.51
CA LEU A 75 -11.22 -24.75 8.92
C LEU A 75 -10.70 -26.13 9.37
N GLU A 76 -10.87 -27.17 8.56
CA GLU A 76 -10.32 -28.51 8.83
C GLU A 76 -8.79 -28.49 8.94
N ARG A 77 -8.09 -27.78 8.03
CA ARG A 77 -6.63 -27.58 8.12
C ARG A 77 -6.23 -26.82 9.38
N ALA A 78 -6.98 -25.79 9.77
CA ALA A 78 -6.76 -25.05 11.01
C ALA A 78 -6.96 -25.95 12.24
N MET A 79 -8.02 -26.75 12.28
CA MET A 79 -8.31 -27.70 13.37
C MET A 79 -7.24 -28.80 13.48
N ALA A 80 -6.76 -29.34 12.36
CA ALA A 80 -5.68 -30.31 12.33
C ALA A 80 -4.36 -29.73 12.86
N SER A 81 -3.99 -28.52 12.40
CA SER A 81 -2.81 -27.79 12.88
C SER A 81 -2.87 -27.44 14.38
N VAL A 82 -4.05 -27.13 14.91
CA VAL A 82 -4.25 -26.95 16.37
C VAL A 82 -4.11 -28.28 17.11
N SER A 83 -4.73 -29.34 16.60
CA SER A 83 -4.71 -30.68 17.23
C SER A 83 -3.31 -31.31 17.25
N ALA A 84 -2.48 -31.04 16.24
CA ALA A 84 -1.09 -31.48 16.16
C ALA A 84 -0.12 -30.66 17.02
N GLY A 85 -0.55 -29.53 17.58
CA GLY A 85 0.31 -28.55 18.27
C GLY A 85 1.12 -27.63 17.34
N GLU A 86 1.04 -27.85 16.02
CA GLU A 86 1.76 -27.12 14.97
C GLU A 86 1.05 -25.83 14.54
N THR A 87 0.46 -25.09 15.48
CA THR A 87 -0.31 -23.87 15.19
C THR A 87 0.60 -22.70 14.77
N PRO A 88 0.39 -22.06 13.60
CA PRO A 88 1.07 -20.83 13.20
C PRO A 88 0.87 -19.71 14.23
N ALA A 89 1.83 -18.79 14.38
CA ALA A 89 1.73 -17.78 15.44
C ALA A 89 0.57 -16.81 15.20
N ALA A 90 0.31 -16.41 13.96
CA ALA A 90 -0.86 -15.60 13.60
C ALA A 90 -2.20 -16.28 13.99
N LEU A 91 -2.36 -17.58 13.72
CA LEU A 91 -3.57 -18.33 14.07
C LEU A 91 -3.70 -18.50 15.60
N ARG A 92 -2.59 -18.80 16.29
CA ARG A 92 -2.57 -18.86 17.76
C ARG A 92 -2.96 -17.52 18.38
N GLN A 93 -2.45 -16.40 17.86
CA GLN A 93 -2.79 -15.05 18.32
C GLN A 93 -4.24 -14.65 18.00
N TYR A 94 -4.82 -15.17 16.91
CA TYR A 94 -6.23 -14.95 16.59
C TYR A 94 -7.17 -15.70 17.55
N LEU A 95 -6.86 -16.97 17.85
CA LEU A 95 -7.69 -17.84 18.68
C LEU A 95 -7.49 -17.61 20.20
N THR A 96 -6.35 -17.06 20.62
CA THR A 96 -6.01 -16.87 22.04
C THR A 96 -6.26 -15.42 22.47
N PRO A 97 -7.21 -15.15 23.38
CA PRO A 97 -7.43 -13.79 23.87
C PRO A 97 -6.22 -13.30 24.68
N LEU A 98 -5.72 -12.11 24.36
CA LEU A 98 -4.62 -11.48 25.11
C LEU A 98 -5.06 -11.21 26.57
N PRO A 99 -4.32 -11.69 27.59
CA PRO A 99 -4.66 -11.47 29.00
C PRO A 99 -4.78 -9.99 29.35
N PRO A 100 -5.68 -9.58 30.27
CA PRO A 100 -5.91 -8.17 30.57
C PRO A 100 -4.65 -7.40 31.01
N GLN A 101 -3.75 -8.04 31.74
CA GLN A 101 -2.49 -7.45 32.21
C GLN A 101 -1.49 -7.14 31.07
N ASP A 102 -1.58 -7.84 29.95
CA ASP A 102 -0.70 -7.64 28.79
C ASP A 102 -1.27 -6.56 27.82
N ARG A 103 -2.45 -6.00 28.13
CA ARG A 103 -3.10 -4.97 27.32
C ARG A 103 -2.61 -3.57 27.69
N CYS A 104 -1.87 -2.95 26.77
CA CYS A 104 -1.47 -1.54 26.91
C CYS A 104 -2.66 -0.59 26.68
N ASN A 105 -3.15 0.06 27.74
CA ASN A 105 -4.08 1.19 27.62
C ASN A 105 -3.35 2.47 27.16
N LEU A 106 -3.49 2.81 25.88
CA LEU A 106 -2.85 3.97 25.25
C LEU A 106 -3.21 5.34 25.87
N PHE A 107 -4.30 5.45 26.64
CA PHE A 107 -4.67 6.69 27.32
C PHE A 107 -3.97 6.91 28.68
N SER A 108 -3.37 5.86 29.24
CA SER A 108 -2.59 5.89 30.49
C SER A 108 -1.22 6.58 30.32
N ALA A 109 -0.51 6.84 31.42
CA ALA A 109 0.85 7.38 31.35
C ALA A 109 1.82 6.45 30.58
N GLN A 110 1.87 5.17 30.96
CA GLN A 110 2.61 4.13 30.25
C GLN A 110 2.17 3.96 28.78
N GLY A 111 0.89 4.19 28.49
CA GLY A 111 0.36 4.23 27.13
C GLY A 111 0.94 5.35 26.28
N ARG A 112 1.16 6.53 26.86
CA ARG A 112 1.81 7.66 26.19
C ARG A 112 3.30 7.42 25.97
N GLU A 113 3.99 6.82 26.95
CA GLU A 113 5.38 6.37 26.77
C GLU A 113 5.48 5.38 25.62
N THR A 114 4.58 4.39 25.55
CA THR A 114 4.48 3.43 24.44
C THR A 114 4.23 4.13 23.09
N ILE A 115 3.44 5.21 23.06
CA ILE A 115 3.24 6.02 21.84
C ILE A 115 4.53 6.72 21.41
N VAL A 116 5.23 7.39 22.34
CA VAL A 116 6.49 8.10 22.06
C VAL A 116 7.58 7.15 21.59
N ASP A 117 7.73 6.01 22.26
CA ASP A 117 8.65 4.92 21.94
C ASP A 117 8.36 4.31 20.55
N MET A 118 7.10 4.07 20.23
CA MET A 118 6.71 3.55 18.91
C MET A 118 6.89 4.56 17.78
N LEU A 119 6.83 5.86 18.07
CA LEU A 119 7.00 6.95 17.10
C LEU A 119 8.45 7.44 16.97
N ALA A 120 9.40 6.79 17.66
CA ALA A 120 10.81 7.13 17.57
C ALA A 120 11.33 7.05 16.11
N PRO A 121 12.26 7.93 15.69
CA PRO A 121 12.71 8.04 14.30
C PRO A 121 13.38 6.79 13.74
N ASP A 122 14.05 6.02 14.59
CA ASP A 122 14.67 4.73 14.26
C ASP A 122 13.64 3.67 13.83
N ARG A 123 12.39 3.79 14.31
CA ARG A 123 11.25 2.92 13.98
C ARG A 123 10.39 3.41 12.83
N MET A 124 10.63 4.61 12.30
CA MET A 124 9.86 5.12 11.16
C MET A 124 10.13 4.29 9.90
N ASN A 125 9.06 4.10 9.11
CA ASN A 125 9.17 3.55 7.77
C ASN A 125 10.10 4.41 6.90
N ARG A 126 10.98 3.73 6.15
CA ARG A 126 11.99 4.36 5.28
C ARG A 126 11.44 4.63 3.89
N GLY A 127 10.49 3.82 3.43
CA GLY A 127 9.68 4.13 2.25
C GLY A 127 8.39 4.84 2.65
N ARG A 128 8.14 5.98 2.02
CA ARG A 128 6.90 6.76 2.09
C ARG A 128 6.20 6.70 0.75
N TRP A 129 4.87 6.66 0.75
CA TRP A 129 4.14 6.93 -0.47
C TRP A 129 4.38 8.37 -0.91
N PHE A 130 4.38 8.63 -2.22
CA PHE A 130 4.58 9.95 -2.81
C PHE A 130 3.34 10.85 -2.65
N ALA A 131 2.77 10.94 -1.44
CA ALA A 131 1.62 11.77 -1.14
C ALA A 131 1.98 13.26 -1.03
N ASP A 132 0.97 14.12 -1.13
CA ASP A 132 1.09 15.55 -0.81
C ASP A 132 1.58 15.73 0.64
N PRO A 133 2.74 16.38 0.89
CA PRO A 133 3.27 16.59 2.24
C PRO A 133 2.33 17.35 3.18
N ARG A 134 1.36 18.11 2.64
CA ARG A 134 0.33 18.82 3.41
C ARG A 134 -0.75 17.88 3.96
N HIS A 135 -0.87 16.68 3.39
CA HIS A 135 -1.76 15.61 3.85
C HIS A 135 -0.98 14.54 4.63
N ALA A 136 -0.11 14.99 5.54
CA ALA A 136 0.65 14.12 6.42
C ALA A 136 -0.26 13.16 7.21
N MET A 137 0.22 11.94 7.44
CA MET A 137 -0.51 10.95 8.25
C MET A 137 -0.70 11.43 9.69
N SER A 138 -1.82 11.03 10.28
CA SER A 138 -2.05 11.24 11.70
C SER A 138 -1.08 10.42 12.55
N LEU A 139 -0.83 10.91 13.77
CA LEU A 139 0.03 10.28 14.76
C LEU A 139 -0.30 8.78 14.97
N MET A 140 -1.59 8.43 15.02
CA MET A 140 -2.02 7.03 15.21
C MET A 140 -1.89 6.15 13.96
N GLN A 141 -1.92 6.73 12.76
CA GLN A 141 -1.60 5.99 11.52
C GLN A 141 -0.10 5.67 11.48
N GLN A 142 0.77 6.62 11.84
CA GLN A 142 2.21 6.37 11.95
C GLN A 142 2.53 5.33 13.02
N PHE A 143 1.90 5.45 14.20
CA PHE A 143 2.02 4.46 15.28
C PHE A 143 1.64 3.06 14.77
N ALA A 144 0.56 2.94 14.01
CA ALA A 144 0.11 1.66 13.47
C ALA A 144 1.10 1.07 12.44
N ILE A 145 1.73 1.88 11.58
CA ILE A 145 2.72 1.42 10.60
C ILE A 145 4.02 0.97 11.28
N ASN A 146 4.50 1.76 12.24
CA ASN A 146 5.67 1.41 13.03
C ASN A 146 5.41 0.14 13.84
N ALA A 147 4.26 0.05 14.53
CA ALA A 147 3.88 -1.12 15.31
C ALA A 147 3.69 -2.38 14.45
N ALA A 148 3.06 -2.27 13.27
CA ALA A 148 2.97 -3.37 12.32
C ALA A 148 4.38 -3.84 11.89
N THR A 149 5.25 -2.92 11.51
CA THR A 149 6.63 -3.21 11.11
C THR A 149 7.44 -3.89 12.21
N THR A 150 7.36 -3.39 13.44
CA THR A 150 8.13 -3.93 14.58
C THR A 150 7.59 -5.28 15.06
N ARG A 151 6.26 -5.50 14.99
CA ARG A 151 5.62 -6.71 15.52
C ARG A 151 5.49 -7.86 14.52
N LEU A 152 5.51 -7.59 13.21
CA LEU A 152 5.32 -8.57 12.14
C LEU A 152 6.63 -8.96 11.43
N ALA A 153 7.78 -8.91 12.11
CA ALA A 153 9.10 -9.12 11.49
C ALA A 153 9.37 -10.57 10.98
N GLY A 154 8.40 -11.48 11.04
CA GLY A 154 8.49 -12.84 10.47
C GLY A 154 7.17 -13.63 10.48
N ASP A 155 6.41 -13.58 11.58
CA ASP A 155 5.06 -14.15 11.72
C ASP A 155 4.30 -13.31 12.78
N GLY A 156 2.98 -13.42 12.83
CA GLY A 156 2.10 -12.78 13.81
C GLY A 156 0.88 -12.12 13.19
N LEU A 157 0.06 -11.54 14.07
CA LEU A 157 -1.15 -10.82 13.73
C LEU A 157 -1.12 -9.42 14.35
N PHE A 158 -1.37 -8.40 13.54
CA PHE A 158 -1.55 -7.02 13.99
C PHE A 158 -2.84 -6.46 13.40
N SER A 159 -3.75 -6.02 14.27
CA SER A 159 -5.02 -5.43 13.86
C SER A 159 -5.02 -3.93 14.10
N VAL A 160 -5.61 -3.19 13.16
CA VAL A 160 -5.82 -1.75 13.25
C VAL A 160 -7.31 -1.49 13.11
N ASN A 161 -7.94 -0.96 14.16
CA ASN A 161 -9.30 -0.47 14.04
C ASN A 161 -9.29 0.89 13.34
N GLY A 162 -10.02 1.00 12.23
CA GLY A 162 -10.16 2.23 11.47
C GLY A 162 -11.63 2.48 11.13
N PRO A 163 -12.30 3.42 11.81
CA PRO A 163 -13.61 3.92 11.43
C PRO A 163 -13.71 4.39 9.96
N PRO A 164 -14.91 4.66 9.44
CA PRO A 164 -15.07 5.31 8.13
C PRO A 164 -14.26 6.62 8.05
N GLY A 165 -13.64 6.88 6.89
CA GLY A 165 -12.85 8.09 6.66
C GLY A 165 -11.43 8.13 7.28
N THR A 166 -11.02 7.19 8.14
CA THR A 166 -9.71 7.25 8.85
C THR A 166 -8.48 6.85 8.02
N GLY A 167 -8.53 7.01 6.69
CA GLY A 167 -7.36 6.84 5.81
C GLY A 167 -6.73 5.44 5.78
N LYS A 168 -7.52 4.36 5.93
CA LYS A 168 -7.01 2.97 5.86
C LYS A 168 -6.23 2.69 4.56
N THR A 169 -6.68 3.21 3.43
CA THR A 169 -5.98 3.12 2.13
C THR A 169 -4.66 3.89 2.13
N THR A 170 -4.59 5.03 2.83
CA THR A 170 -3.34 5.79 3.01
C THR A 170 -2.32 5.01 3.84
N LEU A 171 -2.78 4.34 4.90
CA LEU A 171 -1.95 3.45 5.71
C LEU A 171 -1.38 2.30 4.87
N LEU A 172 -2.22 1.66 4.04
CA LEU A 172 -1.79 0.60 3.12
C LEU A 172 -0.76 1.10 2.09
N ARG A 173 -0.93 2.32 1.55
CA ARG A 173 0.03 2.94 0.62
C ARG A 173 1.42 3.09 1.22
N ASP A 174 1.54 3.53 2.47
CA ASP A 174 2.85 3.64 3.14
C ASP A 174 3.47 2.27 3.46
N ILE A 175 2.67 1.25 3.79
CA ILE A 175 3.17 -0.15 3.91
C ILE A 175 3.72 -0.65 2.57
N VAL A 176 3.00 -0.42 1.47
CA VAL A 176 3.43 -0.80 0.11
C VAL A 176 4.74 -0.10 -0.26
N ALA A 177 4.83 1.22 -0.02
CA ALA A 177 6.02 2.01 -0.31
C ALA A 177 7.24 1.57 0.53
N ASP A 178 7.06 1.28 1.83
CA ASP A 178 8.15 0.79 2.67
C ASP A 178 8.63 -0.59 2.24
N ASN A 179 7.72 -1.52 1.94
CA ASN A 179 8.08 -2.85 1.46
C ASN A 179 8.85 -2.81 0.12
N ILE A 180 8.39 -2.00 -0.84
CA ILE A 180 9.12 -1.74 -2.10
C ILE A 180 10.51 -1.16 -1.79
N THR A 181 10.62 -0.23 -0.84
CA THR A 181 11.88 0.40 -0.44
C THR A 181 12.83 -0.61 0.21
N ARG A 182 12.34 -1.53 1.06
CA ARG A 182 13.15 -2.61 1.63
C ARG A 182 13.75 -3.49 0.54
N ARG A 183 12.95 -3.92 -0.44
CA ARG A 183 13.41 -4.72 -1.59
C ARG A 183 14.41 -3.95 -2.46
N ALA A 184 14.14 -2.68 -2.74
CA ALA A 184 15.03 -1.81 -3.52
C ALA A 184 16.40 -1.64 -2.85
N ARG A 185 16.46 -1.60 -1.51
CA ARG A 185 17.73 -1.56 -0.76
C ARG A 185 18.53 -2.86 -0.80
N VAL A 186 17.91 -4.00 -1.09
CA VAL A 186 18.64 -5.24 -1.42
C VAL A 186 19.17 -5.17 -2.85
N LEU A 187 18.32 -4.80 -3.82
CA LEU A 187 18.72 -4.62 -5.23
C LEU A 187 19.92 -3.66 -5.37
N ALA A 188 19.92 -2.55 -4.63
CA ALA A 188 20.99 -1.54 -4.63
C ALA A 188 22.32 -2.01 -4.02
N ARG A 189 22.40 -3.24 -3.47
CA ARG A 189 23.65 -3.86 -2.99
C ARG A 189 24.27 -4.83 -4.00
N LEU A 190 23.54 -5.16 -5.08
CA LEU A 190 24.04 -6.05 -6.13
C LEU A 190 25.03 -5.28 -7.03
N ALA A 191 26.07 -5.96 -7.51
CA ALA A 191 27.04 -5.34 -8.41
C ALA A 191 26.46 -5.14 -9.81
N CYS A 192 25.61 -6.06 -10.27
CA CYS A 192 24.82 -5.91 -11.49
C CYS A 192 23.41 -6.51 -11.35
N PRO A 193 22.44 -6.11 -12.21
CA PRO A 193 21.08 -6.65 -12.17
C PRO A 193 20.98 -8.17 -12.44
N ALA A 194 22.00 -8.79 -13.05
CA ALA A 194 22.01 -10.23 -13.28
C ALA A 194 22.22 -11.03 -11.98
N ASP A 195 22.91 -10.46 -10.98
CA ASP A 195 23.15 -11.09 -9.67
C ASP A 195 21.85 -11.30 -8.88
N ALA A 196 20.75 -10.66 -9.28
CA ALA A 196 19.42 -10.87 -8.71
C ALA A 196 18.83 -12.25 -9.05
N LEU A 197 19.42 -12.98 -10.00
CA LEU A 197 18.83 -14.15 -10.65
C LEU A 197 19.73 -15.39 -10.56
N LEU A 198 19.22 -16.43 -9.92
CA LEU A 198 19.82 -17.76 -9.89
C LEU A 198 19.56 -18.52 -11.21
N PRO A 199 20.54 -19.28 -11.73
CA PRO A 199 20.32 -20.18 -12.86
C PRO A 199 19.36 -21.31 -12.47
N MET A 200 18.52 -21.73 -13.42
CA MET A 200 17.68 -22.92 -13.32
C MET A 200 17.91 -23.81 -14.54
N LYS A 201 17.55 -25.10 -14.44
CA LYS A 201 17.76 -26.07 -15.54
C LYS A 201 16.94 -25.74 -16.80
N ASP A 202 15.85 -24.99 -16.65
CA ASP A 202 15.06 -24.45 -17.75
C ASP A 202 15.29 -22.94 -17.88
N ASP A 203 15.95 -22.51 -18.97
CA ASP A 203 16.29 -21.09 -19.23
C ASP A 203 15.08 -20.14 -19.35
N LYS A 204 13.86 -20.67 -19.39
CA LYS A 204 12.63 -19.89 -19.58
C LYS A 204 12.27 -19.01 -18.38
N ILE A 205 12.61 -19.42 -17.15
CA ILE A 205 12.30 -18.66 -15.92
C ILE A 205 13.48 -18.79 -14.95
N ARG A 206 14.19 -17.69 -14.71
CA ARG A 206 15.22 -17.61 -13.66
C ARG A 206 14.58 -17.30 -12.29
N ARG A 207 15.10 -17.90 -11.23
CA ARG A 207 14.61 -17.70 -9.86
C ARG A 207 15.31 -16.49 -9.23
N LEU A 208 14.63 -15.74 -8.38
CA LEU A 208 15.27 -14.69 -7.58
C LEU A 208 16.23 -15.28 -6.53
N VAL A 209 17.31 -14.57 -6.22
CA VAL A 209 18.13 -14.86 -5.03
C VAL A 209 17.27 -14.75 -3.75
N PRO A 210 17.52 -15.57 -2.70
CA PRO A 210 16.70 -15.58 -1.49
C PRO A 210 16.53 -14.21 -0.82
N GLU A 211 17.55 -13.36 -0.88
CA GLU A 211 17.57 -12.01 -0.34
C GLU A 211 16.56 -11.07 -0.99
N LEU A 212 16.02 -11.42 -2.17
CA LEU A 212 14.97 -10.69 -2.90
C LEU A 212 13.56 -11.28 -2.73
N THR A 213 13.41 -12.29 -1.87
CA THR A 213 12.14 -12.90 -1.45
C THR A 213 11.77 -12.46 -0.03
N GLY A 214 10.52 -12.66 0.39
CA GLY A 214 9.99 -12.14 1.65
C GLY A 214 9.45 -10.69 1.56
N PHE A 215 9.32 -10.16 0.34
CA PHE A 215 8.69 -8.86 0.05
C PHE A 215 7.36 -9.01 -0.69
N GLU A 216 6.84 -10.24 -0.80
CA GLU A 216 5.54 -10.52 -1.36
C GLU A 216 4.45 -10.00 -0.41
N MET A 217 3.45 -9.28 -0.95
CA MET A 217 2.30 -8.80 -0.19
C MET A 217 1.03 -9.32 -0.85
N VAL A 218 0.13 -9.88 -0.05
CA VAL A 218 -1.21 -10.26 -0.46
C VAL A 218 -2.20 -9.33 0.23
N VAL A 219 -2.97 -8.58 -0.57
CA VAL A 219 -4.06 -7.74 -0.07
C VAL A 219 -5.38 -8.45 -0.39
N ALA A 220 -6.12 -8.80 0.65
CA ALA A 220 -7.41 -9.49 0.54
C ALA A 220 -8.53 -8.66 1.20
N SER A 221 -9.76 -8.87 0.74
CA SER A 221 -10.97 -8.30 1.30
C SER A 221 -12.14 -9.24 1.05
N SER A 222 -13.14 -9.24 1.94
CA SER A 222 -14.45 -9.85 1.67
C SER A 222 -15.28 -9.06 0.65
N ASN A 223 -14.85 -7.85 0.28
CA ASN A 223 -15.45 -7.04 -0.78
C ASN A 223 -14.49 -6.95 -1.98
N ASN A 224 -14.82 -7.66 -3.07
CA ASN A 224 -14.02 -7.68 -4.29
C ASN A 224 -13.77 -6.28 -4.87
N ALA A 225 -14.77 -5.39 -4.84
CA ALA A 225 -14.65 -4.03 -5.34
C ALA A 225 -13.62 -3.21 -4.55
N ALA A 226 -13.38 -3.52 -3.27
CA ALA A 226 -12.33 -2.85 -2.50
C ALA A 226 -10.92 -3.21 -2.99
N VAL A 227 -10.67 -4.47 -3.33
CA VAL A 227 -9.37 -4.94 -3.88
C VAL A 227 -9.17 -4.42 -5.30
N GLU A 228 -10.23 -4.40 -6.11
CA GLU A 228 -10.19 -3.83 -7.46
C GLU A 228 -9.89 -2.32 -7.42
N ASN A 229 -10.57 -1.56 -6.56
CA ASN A 229 -10.30 -0.13 -6.38
C ASN A 229 -8.86 0.14 -5.94
N ILE A 230 -8.32 -0.63 -4.98
CA ILE A 230 -6.90 -0.52 -4.58
C ILE A 230 -5.98 -0.79 -5.79
N SER A 231 -6.26 -1.85 -6.55
CA SER A 231 -5.44 -2.25 -7.71
C SER A 231 -5.46 -1.21 -8.84
N ASN A 232 -6.60 -0.54 -9.03
CA ASN A 232 -6.82 0.46 -10.07
C ASN A 232 -6.39 1.89 -9.65
N ASP A 233 -6.41 2.23 -8.35
CA ASP A 233 -6.06 3.56 -7.86
C ASP A 233 -4.57 3.75 -7.57
N LEU A 234 -3.85 2.71 -7.13
CA LEU A 234 -2.40 2.81 -6.86
C LEU A 234 -1.57 3.29 -8.08
N PRO A 235 -1.88 2.89 -9.34
CA PRO A 235 -1.15 3.38 -10.52
C PRO A 235 -1.48 4.82 -10.95
N LYS A 236 -2.64 5.38 -10.60
CA LYS A 236 -3.15 6.67 -11.12
C LYS A 236 -2.34 7.86 -10.61
N ARG A 237 -2.04 8.85 -11.46
CA ARG A 237 -1.32 10.09 -11.05
C ARG A 237 -2.02 10.82 -9.90
N ALA A 238 -3.35 10.78 -9.83
CA ALA A 238 -4.13 11.31 -8.72
C ALA A 238 -3.84 10.65 -7.33
N SER A 239 -3.09 9.55 -7.29
CA SER A 239 -2.62 8.93 -6.04
C SER A 239 -1.30 9.51 -5.51
N VAL A 240 -0.56 10.27 -6.33
CA VAL A 240 0.77 10.83 -6.00
C VAL A 240 0.78 12.36 -6.10
N TRP A 241 1.88 12.97 -5.66
CA TRP A 241 2.10 14.40 -5.60
C TRP A 241 2.59 14.96 -6.94
N ASP A 242 1.77 15.81 -7.54
CA ASP A 242 1.90 16.33 -8.92
C ASP A 242 3.00 17.39 -9.12
N ARG A 243 4.05 17.41 -8.27
CA ARG A 243 5.19 18.34 -8.43
C ARG A 243 6.46 17.69 -8.95
N GLU A 244 6.62 16.39 -8.78
CA GLU A 244 7.80 15.65 -9.22
C GLU A 244 7.41 14.69 -10.36
N PRO A 245 8.17 14.63 -11.46
CA PRO A 245 7.90 13.70 -12.56
C PRO A 245 8.27 12.27 -12.14
N ILE A 246 7.31 11.54 -11.58
CA ILE A 246 7.47 10.13 -11.19
C ILE A 246 6.89 9.24 -12.30
N GLU A 247 7.77 8.54 -13.03
CA GLU A 247 7.40 7.75 -14.21
C GLU A 247 7.95 6.32 -14.16
N TYR A 248 7.36 5.46 -13.33
CA TYR A 248 7.82 4.07 -13.18
C TYR A 248 7.18 3.13 -14.21
N LEU A 249 7.87 2.84 -15.32
CA LEU A 249 7.32 2.04 -16.44
C LEU A 249 6.00 2.61 -16.98
N GLN A 250 5.83 3.94 -16.91
CA GLN A 250 4.59 4.64 -17.21
C GLN A 250 4.00 4.31 -18.60
N PRO A 251 4.77 4.15 -19.71
CA PRO A 251 4.20 3.77 -21.00
C PRO A 251 3.49 2.40 -20.98
N VAL A 252 4.00 1.44 -20.19
CA VAL A 252 3.39 0.11 -20.04
C VAL A 252 2.13 0.22 -19.17
N ALA A 253 2.18 1.00 -18.10
CA ALA A 253 1.02 1.29 -17.26
C ALA A 253 -0.11 1.96 -18.07
N HIS A 254 0.23 2.93 -18.92
CA HIS A 254 -0.72 3.60 -19.81
C HIS A 254 -1.33 2.62 -20.81
N LYS A 255 -0.54 1.79 -21.50
CA LYS A 255 -1.03 0.73 -22.40
C LYS A 255 -1.99 -0.25 -21.68
N LEU A 256 -1.73 -0.56 -20.41
CA LEU A 256 -2.61 -1.40 -19.59
C LEU A 256 -3.92 -0.68 -19.23
N ALA A 257 -3.84 0.58 -18.79
CA ALA A 257 -4.99 1.39 -18.35
C ALA A 257 -5.90 1.86 -19.49
N ALA A 258 -5.35 2.24 -20.65
CA ALA A 258 -6.10 2.75 -21.79
C ALA A 258 -7.16 1.75 -22.28
N GLU A 259 -8.38 2.22 -22.52
CA GLU A 259 -9.41 1.40 -23.17
C GLU A 259 -9.17 1.38 -24.67
N VAL A 260 -9.14 0.17 -25.24
CA VAL A 260 -9.01 -0.06 -26.68
C VAL A 260 -10.24 -0.84 -27.08
N THR A 261 -11.15 -0.17 -27.77
CA THR A 261 -12.33 -0.73 -28.43
C THR A 261 -12.25 -0.32 -29.89
N ASP A 262 -12.37 -1.30 -30.79
CA ASP A 262 -12.42 -1.21 -32.25
C ASP A 262 -11.72 0.02 -32.87
N ASP A 263 -10.41 -0.12 -33.06
CA ASP A 263 -9.49 0.85 -33.68
C ASP A 263 -9.43 2.26 -33.06
N ARG A 264 -10.02 2.47 -31.88
CA ARG A 264 -9.94 3.73 -31.13
C ARG A 264 -9.31 3.51 -29.76
N CYS A 265 -8.10 4.04 -29.57
CA CYS A 265 -7.58 4.29 -28.22
C CYS A 265 -8.35 5.46 -27.62
N ARG A 266 -9.14 5.22 -26.57
CA ARG A 266 -9.73 6.30 -25.79
C ARG A 266 -8.62 6.91 -24.94
N ALA A 267 -8.31 8.19 -25.18
CA ALA A 267 -7.38 8.93 -24.33
C ALA A 267 -7.88 8.94 -22.88
N LEU A 268 -6.99 8.59 -21.94
CA LEU A 268 -7.28 8.68 -20.51
C LEU A 268 -7.44 10.14 -20.09
N SER A 269 -8.23 10.39 -19.04
CA SER A 269 -8.21 11.70 -18.37
C SER A 269 -6.89 11.88 -17.62
N ASP A 270 -6.47 13.13 -17.36
CA ASP A 270 -5.26 13.41 -16.57
C ASP A 270 -5.28 12.76 -15.17
N LYS A 271 -6.48 12.50 -14.62
CA LYS A 271 -6.68 11.85 -13.32
C LYS A 271 -6.49 10.33 -13.38
N ASP A 272 -6.85 9.72 -14.50
CA ASP A 272 -6.75 8.27 -14.75
C ASP A 272 -5.42 7.88 -15.40
N MET A 273 -4.71 8.86 -15.98
CA MET A 273 -3.34 8.70 -16.48
C MET A 273 -2.45 8.15 -15.36
N PRO A 274 -1.78 6.99 -15.57
CA PRO A 274 -0.94 6.43 -14.53
C PRO A 274 0.39 7.17 -14.37
N TRP A 275 0.95 7.16 -13.16
CA TRP A 275 2.35 7.51 -12.90
C TRP A 275 3.27 6.29 -13.06
N GLY A 276 2.77 5.07 -12.83
CA GLY A 276 3.59 3.88 -13.01
C GLY A 276 2.93 2.52 -12.78
N LEU A 277 3.62 1.47 -13.20
CA LEU A 277 3.16 0.07 -13.13
C LEU A 277 3.46 -0.54 -11.75
N ILE A 278 2.71 -0.13 -10.73
CA ILE A 278 2.85 -0.63 -9.36
C ILE A 278 1.82 -1.71 -8.98
N ALA A 279 0.66 -1.72 -9.65
CA ALA A 279 -0.44 -2.68 -9.42
C ALA A 279 -1.24 -2.90 -10.71
N ALA A 280 -2.01 -3.99 -10.76
CA ALA A 280 -2.97 -4.29 -11.83
C ALA A 280 -4.08 -5.21 -11.30
N ALA A 281 -5.33 -4.98 -11.72
CA ALA A 281 -6.44 -5.88 -11.42
C ALA A 281 -6.34 -7.17 -12.26
N LEU A 282 -6.44 -8.35 -11.63
CA LEU A 282 -6.31 -9.67 -12.26
C LEU A 282 -7.41 -10.68 -11.86
N GLY A 283 -8.42 -10.25 -11.10
CA GLY A 283 -9.40 -11.13 -10.45
C GLY A 283 -10.25 -11.99 -11.41
N ASN A 284 -10.49 -11.54 -12.64
CA ASN A 284 -11.27 -12.25 -13.65
C ASN A 284 -10.45 -12.62 -14.91
N SER A 285 -10.97 -13.51 -15.74
CA SER A 285 -10.31 -14.02 -16.95
C SER A 285 -10.01 -12.91 -17.97
N ALA A 286 -10.94 -11.99 -18.19
CA ALA A 286 -10.78 -10.86 -19.10
C ALA A 286 -9.61 -9.95 -18.68
N ASN A 287 -9.49 -9.64 -17.39
CA ASN A 287 -8.40 -8.86 -16.82
C ASN A 287 -7.05 -9.56 -16.96
N ARG A 288 -6.98 -10.88 -16.73
CA ARG A 288 -5.75 -11.67 -16.97
C ARG A 288 -5.34 -11.67 -18.45
N TYR A 289 -6.30 -11.83 -19.36
CA TYR A 289 -6.06 -11.77 -20.80
C TYR A 289 -5.59 -10.37 -21.25
N ARG A 290 -6.27 -9.30 -20.79
CA ARG A 290 -5.90 -7.90 -21.01
C ARG A 290 -4.48 -7.61 -20.50
N PHE A 291 -4.13 -8.12 -19.32
CA PHE A 291 -2.78 -7.96 -18.76
C PHE A 291 -1.74 -8.70 -19.61
N SER A 292 -1.94 -9.99 -19.88
CA SER A 292 -0.98 -10.81 -20.63
C SER A 292 -0.75 -10.32 -22.07
N SER A 293 -1.79 -9.84 -22.75
CA SER A 293 -1.70 -9.32 -24.12
C SER A 293 -1.02 -7.95 -24.22
N ARG A 294 -0.98 -7.18 -23.12
CA ARG A 294 -0.50 -5.79 -23.12
C ARG A 294 0.80 -5.57 -22.37
N LEU A 295 1.11 -6.37 -21.35
CA LEU A 295 2.37 -6.30 -20.60
C LEU A 295 3.59 -6.56 -21.50
N SER A 296 3.41 -7.33 -22.58
CA SER A 296 4.43 -7.60 -23.59
C SER A 296 5.06 -6.31 -24.11
N LEU A 297 6.33 -6.12 -23.74
CA LEU A 297 7.25 -5.14 -24.31
C LEU A 297 7.55 -5.55 -25.75
N CYS A 298 6.77 -5.05 -26.72
CA CYS A 298 7.07 -5.27 -28.13
C CYS A 298 8.46 -4.69 -28.45
N GLN A 299 9.37 -5.53 -28.96
CA GLN A 299 10.70 -5.10 -29.42
C GLN A 299 10.63 -3.94 -30.44
N SER A 300 9.50 -3.82 -31.15
CA SER A 300 9.18 -2.71 -32.06
C SER A 300 9.36 -1.32 -31.44
N PHE A 301 9.13 -1.14 -30.13
CA PHE A 301 9.29 0.18 -29.49
C PHE A 301 10.76 0.59 -29.29
N ILE A 302 11.71 -0.36 -29.24
CA ILE A 302 13.15 -0.05 -29.24
C ILE A 302 13.63 0.26 -30.66
N ALA A 303 12.88 -0.15 -31.69
CA ALA A 303 13.20 0.09 -33.10
C ALA A 303 12.62 1.41 -33.66
N CYS A 304 11.66 2.06 -32.99
CA CYS A 304 11.14 3.38 -33.37
C CYS A 304 12.13 4.52 -33.03
N LYS A 305 13.26 4.56 -33.75
CA LYS A 305 14.01 5.80 -33.94
C LYS A 305 13.10 6.84 -34.58
N GLY A 306 13.04 8.04 -33.98
CA GLY A 306 12.57 9.24 -34.68
C GLY A 306 11.10 9.59 -34.51
N VAL A 307 10.65 9.82 -33.27
CA VAL A 307 9.68 10.89 -33.00
C VAL A 307 10.27 11.79 -31.94
N LEU A 308 10.56 13.04 -32.33
CA LEU A 308 10.88 14.12 -31.39
C LEU A 308 9.65 14.41 -30.53
N LEU A 309 9.85 14.46 -29.21
CA LEU A 309 8.99 15.22 -28.31
C LEU A 309 9.90 16.25 -27.59
N PRO A 310 9.39 17.47 -27.34
CA PRO A 310 10.15 18.58 -26.75
C PRO A 310 10.50 18.35 -25.27
#